data_AF-A0AAE1S6K0-F1
#
_entry.id   AF-A0AAE1S6K0-F1
#
_cell.length_a   1.000
_cell.length_b   1.000
_cell.length_c   1.000
_cell.angle_alpha   90.00
_cell.angle_beta   90.00
_cell.angle_gamma   90.00
#
_symmetry.space_group_name_H-M   'P 1'
#
loop_
_entity.id
_entity.type
_entity.pdbx_description
1 polymer ?
#
loop_
_entity_poly.entity_id
_entity_poly.type
_entity_poly.pdbx_seq_one_letter_code
_entity_poly.pdbx_strand_id
1 'polypeptide(L)' 'MFVDDSLQKEKKMASMGVAAMDSCGHLLRVVGIPIEFIRKSIIAEALAIREALENTKENGWSKVQILSDAIVVVDMV' A
#
# COMPACT_ATOMS: atom_id res chain seq x y z
N MET A 1 5.14 -6.04 5.19
CA MET A 1 4.23 -5.70 4.08
C MET A 1 4.89 -4.59 3.29
N PHE A 2 4.94 -4.73 1.98
CA PHE A 2 5.29 -3.65 1.06
C PHE A 2 4.01 -2.98 0.60
N VAL A 3 4.07 -1.68 0.48
CA VAL A 3 3.04 -0.86 -0.16
C VAL A 3 3.70 -0.03 -1.24
N ASP A 4 2.96 0.22 -2.30
CA ASP A 4 3.43 0.99 -3.44
C ASP A 4 2.22 1.57 -4.17
N ASP A 5 2.40 2.73 -4.80
CA ASP A 5 1.43 3.35 -5.67
C ASP A 5 1.88 3.35 -7.14
N SER A 6 0.90 3.50 -8.03
CA SER A 6 1.21 3.87 -9.39
C SER A 6 0.29 4.98 -9.85
N LEU A 7 0.80 5.90 -10.67
CA LEU A 7 0.04 7.02 -11.17
C LEU A 7 0.12 7.14 -12.69
N GLN A 8 -1.00 6.92 -13.37
CA GLN A 8 -1.20 7.22 -14.79
C GLN A 8 -1.74 8.65 -14.93
N LYS A 9 -0.84 9.63 -14.93
CA LYS A 9 -1.18 11.07 -14.96
C LYS A 9 -2.13 11.46 -16.09
N GLU A 10 -1.91 10.92 -17.29
CA GLU A 10 -2.72 11.21 -18.49
C GLU A 10 -4.17 10.74 -18.35
N LYS A 11 -4.36 9.59 -17.69
CA LYS A 11 -5.67 8.98 -17.47
C LYS A 11 -6.31 9.41 -16.15
N LYS A 12 -5.62 10.22 -15.34
CA LYS A 12 -6.04 10.62 -13.98
C LYS A 12 -6.42 9.41 -13.12
N MET A 13 -5.67 8.33 -13.30
CA MET A 13 -5.89 7.06 -12.64
C MET A 13 -4.66 6.75 -11.79
N ALA A 14 -4.89 6.25 -10.60
CA ALA A 14 -3.84 5.69 -9.77
C ALA A 14 -4.14 4.21 -9.51
N SER A 15 -3.20 3.52 -8.89
CA SER A 15 -3.45 2.24 -8.26
C SER A 15 -2.67 2.16 -6.96
N MET A 16 -3.15 1.34 -6.05
CA MET A 16 -2.39 0.93 -4.87
C MET A 16 -2.08 -0.55 -4.92
N GLY A 17 -0.89 -0.90 -4.47
CA GLY A 17 -0.40 -2.26 -4.30
C GLY A 17 -0.07 -2.53 -2.84
N VAL A 18 -0.41 -3.72 -2.36
CA VAL A 18 0.00 -4.24 -1.06
C VAL A 18 0.49 -5.67 -1.25
N ALA A 19 1.70 -5.96 -0.78
CA ALA A 19 2.26 -7.30 -0.74
C ALA A 19 2.66 -7.67 0.69
N ALA A 20 2.13 -8.76 1.21
CA ALA A 20 2.49 -9.31 2.51
C ALA A 20 3.38 -10.53 2.35
N MET A 21 4.45 -10.58 3.12
CA MET A 21 5.35 -11.72 3.18
C MET A 21 5.58 -12.12 4.64
N ASP A 22 5.82 -13.42 4.87
CA ASP A 22 6.31 -13.90 6.16
C ASP A 22 7.81 -13.56 6.34
N SER A 23 8.35 -13.89 7.52
CA SER A 23 9.77 -13.67 7.84
C SER A 23 10.74 -14.50 7.01
N CYS A 24 10.27 -15.56 6.36
CA CYS A 24 11.06 -16.42 5.49
C CYS A 24 11.05 -15.92 4.04
N GLY A 25 10.31 -14.85 3.74
CA GLY A 25 10.16 -14.28 2.41
C GLY A 25 9.07 -14.93 1.58
N HIS A 26 8.21 -15.78 2.16
CA HIS A 26 7.08 -16.35 1.43
C HIS A 26 5.96 -15.33 1.31
N LEU A 27 5.43 -15.20 0.09
CA LEU A 27 4.30 -14.33 -0.21
C LEU A 27 3.03 -14.91 0.41
N LEU A 28 2.42 -14.15 1.32
CA LEU A 28 1.17 -14.52 1.99
C LEU A 28 -0.05 -13.95 1.28
N ARG A 29 0.06 -12.70 0.78
CA ARG A 29 -1.05 -11.99 0.15
C ARG A 29 -0.54 -10.92 -0.81
N VAL A 30 -1.29 -10.69 -1.89
CA VAL A 30 -1.11 -9.55 -2.80
C VAL A 30 -2.48 -8.92 -3.06
N VAL A 31 -2.53 -7.59 -2.97
CA VAL A 31 -3.69 -6.78 -3.32
C VAL A 31 -3.24 -5.72 -4.30
N GLY A 32 -4.00 -5.55 -5.38
CA GLY A 32 -3.79 -4.48 -6.37
C GLY A 32 -5.14 -3.87 -6.70
N ILE A 33 -5.32 -2.58 -6.41
CA ILE A 33 -6.61 -1.91 -6.56
C ILE A 33 -6.43 -0.65 -7.41
N PRO A 34 -7.11 -0.54 -8.56
CA PRO A 34 -7.16 0.71 -9.30
C PRO A 34 -7.98 1.75 -8.52
N ILE A 35 -7.55 3.00 -8.55
CA ILE A 35 -8.21 4.12 -7.90
C ILE A 35 -8.46 5.21 -8.94
N GLU A 36 -9.72 5.49 -9.22
CA GLU A 36 -10.11 6.55 -10.14
C GLU A 36 -9.97 7.92 -9.48
N PHE A 37 -9.76 8.95 -10.31
CA PHE A 37 -9.77 10.36 -9.93
C PHE A 37 -8.68 10.83 -8.97
N ILE A 38 -7.72 9.97 -8.59
CA ILE A 38 -6.52 10.40 -7.87
C ILE A 38 -5.49 10.94 -8.86
N ARG A 39 -5.03 12.17 -8.58
CA ARG A 39 -4.00 12.86 -9.38
C ARG A 39 -2.67 13.02 -8.66
N LYS A 40 -2.58 12.61 -7.41
CA LYS A 40 -1.38 12.75 -6.58
C LYS A 40 -1.02 11.38 -6.01
N SER A 41 0.19 10.92 -6.33
CA SER A 41 0.72 9.61 -5.90
C SER A 41 0.72 9.50 -4.36
N ILE A 42 1.07 10.58 -3.66
CA ILE A 42 1.02 10.65 -2.19
C ILE A 42 -0.32 10.21 -1.56
N ILE A 43 -1.45 10.46 -2.24
CA ILE A 43 -2.77 10.05 -1.74
C ILE A 43 -2.97 8.54 -1.96
N ALA A 44 -2.54 8.01 -3.10
CA ALA A 44 -2.61 6.59 -3.39
C ALA A 44 -1.71 5.78 -2.45
N GLU A 45 -0.50 6.27 -2.15
CA GLU A 45 0.40 5.70 -1.14
C GLU A 45 -0.23 5.64 0.26
N ALA A 46 -0.79 6.77 0.72
CA ALA A 46 -1.46 6.81 2.02
C ALA A 46 -2.65 5.85 2.09
N LEU A 47 -3.38 5.66 0.97
CA LEU A 47 -4.43 4.65 0.88
C LEU A 47 -3.87 3.23 0.89
N ALA A 48 -2.73 2.97 0.24
CA ALA A 48 -2.06 1.68 0.28
C ALA A 48 -1.63 1.30 1.72
N ILE A 49 -1.09 2.25 2.49
CA ILE A 49 -0.76 2.06 3.91
C ILE A 49 -2.03 1.74 4.71
N ARG A 50 -3.11 2.50 4.50
CA ARG A 50 -4.40 2.25 5.18
C ARG A 50 -4.91 0.84 4.87
N GLU A 51 -4.87 0.44 3.61
CA GLU A 51 -5.27 -0.90 3.16
C GLU A 51 -4.39 -1.98 3.81
N ALA A 52 -3.07 -1.78 3.91
CA ALA A 52 -2.18 -2.71 4.61
C ALA A 52 -2.51 -2.86 6.11
N LEU A 53 -2.94 -1.78 6.77
CA LEU A 53 -3.38 -1.82 8.17
C LEU A 53 -4.71 -2.57 8.34
N GLU A 54 -5.68 -2.35 7.45
CA GLU A 54 -6.94 -3.11 7.47
C GLU A 54 -6.69 -4.60 7.19
N ASN A 55 -5.84 -4.92 6.21
CA ASN A 55 -5.40 -6.29 5.96
C ASN A 55 -4.75 -6.92 7.20
N THR A 56 -3.93 -6.17 7.93
CA THR A 56 -3.30 -6.66 9.17
C THR A 56 -4.36 -7.07 10.20
N LYS A 57 -5.40 -6.24 10.39
CA LYS A 57 -6.50 -6.52 11.31
C LYS A 57 -7.32 -7.73 10.87
N GLU A 58 -7.71 -7.78 9.59
CA GLU A 58 -8.53 -8.87 9.03
C GLU A 58 -7.84 -10.24 9.16
N ASN A 59 -6.52 -10.29 8.96
CA ASN A 59 -5.75 -11.53 9.04
C ASN A 59 -5.28 -11.87 10.47
N GLY A 60 -5.64 -11.05 11.47
CA GLY A 60 -5.26 -11.29 12.87
C GLY A 60 -3.76 -11.19 13.13
N TRP A 61 -3.01 -10.45 12.32
CA TRP A 61 -1.56 -10.31 12.47
C TRP A 61 -1.22 -9.31 13.58
N SER A 62 -0.55 -9.80 14.62
CA SER A 62 -0.23 -9.00 15.81
C SER A 62 1.02 -8.13 15.67
N LYS A 63 1.92 -8.46 14.75
CA LYS A 63 3.16 -7.71 14.48
C LYS A 63 3.42 -7.66 12.98
N VAL A 64 3.39 -6.45 12.43
CA VAL A 64 3.64 -6.20 11.01
C VAL A 64 4.56 -4.99 10.88
N GLN A 65 5.54 -5.10 9.97
CA GLN A 65 6.31 -3.96 9.49
C GLN A 65 5.76 -3.55 8.13
N ILE A 66 5.40 -2.29 7.96
CA ILE A 66 4.99 -1.72 6.67
C ILE A 66 6.20 -0.98 6.09
N LEU A 67 6.49 -1.25 4.82
CA LEU A 67 7.59 -0.67 4.06
C LEU A 67 6.99 0.08 2.86
N SER A 68 7.32 1.36 2.73
CA SER A 68 6.96 2.25 1.62
C SER A 68 8.22 3.03 1.24
N ASP A 69 8.38 3.35 -0.04
CA ASP A 69 9.43 4.24 -0.54
C ASP A 69 9.00 5.72 -0.53
N ALA A 70 7.72 5.99 -0.24
CA ALA A 70 7.16 7.33 -0.14
C ALA A 70 7.50 8.00 1.20
N ILE A 71 8.74 8.48 1.33
CA ILE A 71 9.27 9.12 2.57
C ILE A 71 8.33 10.20 3.15
N VAL A 72 7.71 11.00 2.27
CA VAL A 72 6.81 12.08 2.69
C VAL A 72 5.57 11.54 3.41
N VAL A 73 5.07 10.37 3.02
CA VAL A 73 3.94 9.73 3.69
C VAL A 73 4.39 9.09 5.00
N VAL A 74 5.55 8.44 5.00
CA VAL A 74 6.11 7.81 6.20
C VAL A 74 6.35 8.84 7.32
N ASP A 75 6.87 10.02 6.99
CA ASP A 75 7.10 11.10 7.97
C ASP A 75 5.81 11.71 8.53
N MET A 76 4.66 11.50 7.87
CA MET A 76 3.36 12.02 8.31
C MET A 76 2.62 11.08 9.27
N VAL A 77 3.04 9.81 9.36
CA VAL A 77 2.38 8.74 10.13
C VAL A 77 3.04 8.57 11.49
#